data_AF-A0A7S1RMG2-F1
#
_entry.id   AF-A0A7S1RMG2-F1
#
_cell.length_a   1.000
_cell.length_b   1.000
_cell.length_c   1.000
_cell.angle_alpha   90.00
_cell.angle_beta   90.00
_cell.angle_gamma   90.00
#
_symmetry.space_group_name_H-M   'P 1'
#
loop_
_entity.id
_entity.type
_entity.pdbx_description
1 polymer ?
#
loop_
_entity_poly.entity_id
_entity_poly.type
_entity_poly.pdbx_seq_one_letter_code
_entity_poly.pdbx_strand_id
1 'polypeptide(L)'
;MLRGPLRSAPRLLLLLLLPRPSIAGGSSSGAPWHHAEYENDFFESLLLIVFVFVALGFEIVWHGLGHAADHSYRYGKYHYLATSEFGMPVKDHRGNVQHPQLYKELYNRMGGEFMTLGILAFMIFALNQAGGFVRLAEALEPCVSDCFHHPLTDSDWLHLAEMVHVKLFVGMLLYYVLIFCLVRGSVHQIQQWEKLRMRFVSAEGQTAAMPMRSLDCDLEKHMLWRDYFMEHILSWRRTRPDMFKQVMDKCRLDPVAPDSEAQLRHCFDERFSLSAYLSLNLENGVMDSIKVHKPTWAILLGFFGCFAVAHHEAHLSLKTLVPVFVGVAFLIFIVIWYLKKDAHRKIKRFVLKCRSFNERDGFDPATFFSAAQEAKSAQKAKIQNIHERFNTEGVMLRAMQVFLFLIAYVFSETLLALEQWKVNPDITLLNSLLFLSLFFVIARFLPTIVPIFVAVMAFPPYVDESNLAAFFAVLLDDHAPDHMTRQCSEGSDQLHLKPWDMTASTSSISTTIGYRPACHGGVNLPVVREVAD
;
A
#
# COMPACT_ATOMS: atom_id res chain seq x y z
N MET A 1 27.62 -2.45 -7.25
CA MET A 1 27.49 -3.89 -6.98
C MET A 1 26.11 -4.08 -6.34
N LEU A 2 25.07 -4.73 -6.87
CA LEU A 2 24.87 -5.75 -7.90
C LEU A 2 24.05 -5.18 -9.09
N ARG A 3 24.57 -5.27 -10.32
CA ARG A 3 23.80 -5.17 -11.56
C ARG A 3 23.79 -6.56 -12.19
N GLY A 4 22.87 -7.42 -11.75
CA GLY A 4 22.61 -8.70 -12.43
C GLY A 4 21.66 -8.47 -13.62
N PRO A 5 21.89 -9.09 -14.79
CA PRO A 5 21.04 -8.91 -15.96
C PRO A 5 19.76 -9.75 -15.84
N LEU A 6 18.71 -9.19 -15.24
CA LEU A 6 17.33 -9.67 -15.41
C LEU A 6 16.83 -9.28 -16.81
N ARG A 7 17.28 -9.99 -17.85
CA ARG A 7 16.89 -9.71 -19.25
C ARG A 7 16.18 -10.85 -20.00
N SER A 8 15.82 -11.97 -19.37
CA SER A 8 15.23 -13.10 -20.11
C SER A 8 14.04 -13.84 -19.47
N ALA A 9 13.48 -13.37 -18.35
CA ALA A 9 12.42 -14.12 -17.67
C ALA A 9 10.93 -13.87 -18.06
N PRO A 10 10.49 -12.79 -18.75
CA PRO A 10 9.04 -12.61 -18.95
C PRO A 10 8.46 -13.34 -20.17
N ARG A 11 9.27 -13.96 -21.04
CA ARG A 11 8.76 -14.62 -22.26
C ARG A 11 8.27 -16.05 -22.03
N LEU A 12 8.78 -16.76 -21.02
CA LEU A 12 8.39 -18.16 -20.77
C LEU A 12 7.13 -18.30 -19.92
N LEU A 13 6.86 -17.35 -19.01
CA LEU A 13 5.69 -17.41 -18.12
C LEU A 13 4.37 -17.12 -18.87
N LEU A 14 4.43 -16.31 -19.94
CA LEU A 14 3.25 -15.94 -20.73
C LEU A 14 2.78 -17.05 -21.69
N LEU A 15 3.67 -17.98 -22.05
CA LEU A 15 3.34 -19.13 -22.91
C LEU A 15 2.85 -20.35 -22.13
N LEU A 16 3.12 -20.42 -20.81
CA LEU A 16 2.63 -21.49 -19.93
C LEU A 16 1.23 -21.21 -19.33
N LEU A 17 0.70 -19.99 -19.52
CA LEU A 17 -0.64 -19.59 -19.10
C LEU A 17 -1.68 -19.66 -20.22
N LEU A 18 -1.33 -20.12 -21.42
CA LEU A 18 -2.33 -20.50 -22.41
C LEU A 18 -2.85 -21.88 -22.00
N PRO A 19 -4.04 -22.01 -21.40
CA PRO A 19 -4.62 -23.32 -21.15
C PRO A 19 -4.67 -24.04 -22.50
N ARG A 20 -3.94 -25.15 -22.61
CA ARG A 20 -4.33 -26.16 -23.60
C ARG A 20 -5.74 -26.56 -23.16
N PRO A 21 -6.78 -26.35 -23.97
CA PRO A 21 -8.11 -26.81 -23.63
C PRO A 21 -8.02 -28.34 -23.55
N SER A 22 -7.82 -28.85 -22.34
CA SER A 22 -8.10 -30.23 -22.02
C SER A 22 -9.60 -30.35 -22.21
N ILE A 23 -9.98 -30.81 -23.39
CA ILE A 23 -11.33 -31.25 -23.74
C ILE A 23 -11.63 -32.40 -22.78
N ALA A 24 -12.07 -32.07 -21.57
CA ALA A 24 -12.75 -33.02 -20.71
C ALA A 24 -14.08 -33.30 -21.42
N GLY A 25 -14.12 -34.45 -22.08
CA GLY A 25 -15.22 -34.91 -22.90
C GLY A 25 -16.51 -34.95 -22.08
N GLY A 26 -17.46 -34.14 -22.52
CA GLY A 26 -18.81 -34.02 -22.00
C GLY A 26 -19.56 -33.00 -22.84
N SER A 27 -19.52 -33.18 -24.17
CA SER A 27 -20.21 -32.33 -25.13
C SER A 27 -21.73 -32.53 -24.98
N SER A 28 -22.38 -31.79 -24.09
CA SER A 28 -23.70 -31.29 -24.43
C SER A 28 -23.48 -30.20 -25.48
N SER A 29 -23.57 -30.56 -26.76
CA SER A 29 -23.62 -29.60 -27.86
C SER A 29 -24.97 -28.86 -27.88
N GLY A 30 -25.47 -28.48 -26.70
CA GLY A 30 -26.68 -27.69 -26.55
C GLY A 30 -26.43 -26.29 -27.06
N ALA A 31 -27.43 -25.70 -27.70
CA ALA A 31 -27.44 -24.27 -27.92
C ALA A 31 -27.29 -23.54 -26.57
N PRO A 32 -26.68 -22.35 -26.51
CA PRO A 32 -26.65 -21.54 -25.30
C PRO A 32 -28.09 -21.36 -24.76
N TRP A 33 -28.26 -21.41 -23.44
CA TRP A 33 -29.57 -21.27 -22.79
C TRP A 33 -30.16 -19.86 -22.92
N HIS A 34 -29.35 -18.87 -23.31
CA HIS A 34 -29.74 -17.49 -23.52
C HIS A 34 -29.85 -17.15 -25.01
N HIS A 35 -30.73 -16.21 -25.36
CA HIS A 35 -30.87 -15.70 -26.72
C HIS A 35 -30.02 -14.45 -26.96
N ALA A 36 -29.80 -13.64 -25.92
CA ALA A 36 -29.02 -12.42 -25.99
C ALA A 36 -27.93 -12.36 -24.92
N GLU A 37 -26.79 -11.73 -25.23
CA GLU A 37 -25.64 -11.66 -24.30
C GLU A 37 -25.99 -10.97 -22.97
N TYR A 38 -26.89 -9.96 -22.99
CA TYR A 38 -27.27 -9.23 -21.78
C TYR A 38 -28.04 -10.10 -20.76
N GLU A 39 -28.72 -11.16 -21.20
CA GLU A 39 -29.41 -12.11 -20.31
C GLU A 39 -28.39 -12.90 -19.49
N ASN A 40 -27.32 -13.38 -20.15
CA ASN A 40 -26.19 -14.02 -19.47
C ASN A 40 -25.45 -13.05 -18.54
N ASP A 41 -25.14 -11.83 -19.02
CA ASP A 41 -24.43 -10.81 -18.23
C ASP A 41 -25.20 -10.42 -16.96
N PHE A 42 -26.53 -10.42 -17.00
CA PHE A 42 -27.40 -10.18 -15.85
C PHE A 42 -27.24 -11.25 -14.77
N PHE A 43 -27.41 -12.52 -15.11
CA PHE A 43 -27.26 -13.61 -14.14
C PHE A 43 -25.83 -13.78 -13.65
N GLU A 44 -24.84 -13.52 -14.51
CA GLU A 44 -23.44 -13.42 -14.11
C GLU A 44 -23.24 -12.33 -13.05
N SER A 45 -23.78 -11.13 -13.26
CA SER A 45 -23.69 -10.04 -12.30
C SER A 45 -24.37 -10.37 -10.96
N LEU A 46 -25.53 -11.03 -10.99
CA LEU A 46 -26.23 -11.47 -9.78
C LEU A 46 -25.41 -12.51 -9.00
N LEU A 47 -24.88 -13.53 -9.67
CA LEU A 47 -24.04 -14.54 -9.03
C LEU A 47 -22.75 -13.93 -8.48
N LEU A 48 -22.14 -12.99 -9.20
CA LEU A 48 -20.97 -12.27 -8.74
C LEU A 48 -21.26 -11.50 -7.44
N ILE A 49 -22.40 -10.81 -7.35
CA ILE A 49 -22.85 -10.12 -6.13
C ILE A 49 -22.98 -11.12 -4.97
N VAL A 50 -23.65 -12.25 -5.19
CA VAL A 50 -23.81 -13.31 -4.17
C VAL A 50 -22.46 -13.85 -3.71
N PHE A 51 -21.55 -14.13 -4.65
CA PHE A 51 -20.21 -14.63 -4.37
C PHE A 51 -19.38 -13.65 -3.55
N VAL A 52 -19.45 -12.35 -3.87
CA VAL A 52 -18.78 -11.31 -3.09
C VAL A 52 -19.36 -11.22 -1.68
N PHE A 53 -20.68 -11.34 -1.50
CA PHE A 53 -21.27 -11.39 -0.15
C PHE A 53 -20.81 -12.59 0.67
N VAL A 54 -20.74 -13.79 0.06
CA VAL A 54 -20.22 -15.00 0.71
C VAL A 54 -18.74 -14.82 1.09
N ALA A 55 -17.93 -14.27 0.18
CA ALA A 55 -16.53 -13.99 0.41
C ALA A 55 -16.32 -13.00 1.57
N LEU A 56 -17.08 -11.90 1.61
CA LEU A 56 -17.05 -10.93 2.71
C LEU A 56 -17.51 -11.55 4.04
N GLY A 57 -18.53 -12.39 4.01
CA GLY A 57 -18.99 -13.14 5.19
C GLY A 57 -17.88 -14.04 5.75
N PHE A 58 -17.20 -14.78 4.88
CA PHE A 58 -16.05 -15.59 5.27
C PHE A 58 -14.90 -14.73 5.84
N GLU A 59 -14.56 -13.61 5.18
CA GLU A 59 -13.50 -12.72 5.65
C GLU A 59 -13.80 -12.17 7.06
N ILE A 60 -15.06 -11.80 7.33
CA ILE A 60 -15.49 -11.33 8.66
C ILE A 60 -15.28 -12.43 9.72
N VAL A 61 -15.69 -13.67 9.42
CA VAL A 61 -15.51 -14.81 10.32
C VAL A 61 -14.02 -15.10 10.54
N TRP A 62 -13.24 -15.15 9.46
CA TRP A 62 -11.80 -15.40 9.52
C TRP A 62 -11.06 -14.35 10.34
N HIS A 63 -11.40 -13.07 10.16
CA HIS A 63 -10.83 -11.97 10.93
C HIS A 63 -11.21 -12.06 12.41
N GLY A 64 -12.46 -12.45 12.71
CA GLY A 64 -12.91 -12.72 14.08
C GLY A 64 -12.12 -13.86 14.75
N LEU A 65 -11.89 -14.97 14.02
CA LEU A 65 -11.07 -16.09 14.48
C LEU A 65 -9.60 -15.69 14.67
N GLY A 66 -9.06 -14.89 13.75
CA GLY A 66 -7.72 -14.33 13.85
C GLY A 66 -7.54 -13.49 15.11
N HIS A 67 -8.47 -12.59 15.41
CA HIS A 67 -8.45 -11.82 16.65
C HIS A 67 -8.60 -12.69 17.90
N ALA A 68 -9.48 -13.68 17.88
CA ALA A 68 -9.60 -14.63 18.99
C ALA A 68 -8.28 -15.39 19.23
N ALA A 69 -7.60 -15.78 18.14
CA ALA A 69 -6.28 -16.42 18.20
C ALA A 69 -5.18 -15.47 18.68
N ASP A 70 -5.17 -14.20 18.24
CA ASP A 70 -4.21 -13.18 18.70
C ASP A 70 -4.40 -12.81 20.17
N HIS A 71 -5.64 -12.89 20.67
CA HIS A 71 -5.94 -12.71 22.08
C HIS A 71 -5.61 -13.93 22.94
N SER A 72 -5.42 -15.11 22.31
CA SER A 72 -4.96 -16.30 23.02
C SER A 72 -3.61 -16.01 23.70
N TYR A 73 -3.40 -16.61 24.88
CA TYR A 73 -2.25 -16.26 25.70
C TYR A 73 -0.94 -16.59 24.99
N ARG A 74 -0.14 -15.56 24.72
CA ARG A 74 1.25 -15.69 24.27
C ARG A 74 2.19 -15.46 25.45
N TYR A 75 3.04 -16.44 25.75
CA TYR A 75 4.12 -16.26 26.72
C TYR A 75 4.96 -15.03 26.34
N GLY A 76 5.12 -14.08 27.27
CA GLY A 76 5.76 -12.78 27.02
C GLY A 76 4.81 -11.61 26.72
N LYS A 77 3.49 -11.82 26.66
CA LYS A 77 2.49 -10.75 26.46
C LYS A 77 2.59 -9.63 27.50
N TYR A 78 2.85 -9.96 28.76
CA TYR A 78 3.03 -8.95 29.81
C TYR A 78 4.28 -8.08 29.60
N HIS A 79 5.38 -8.64 29.07
CA HIS A 79 6.57 -7.85 28.70
C HIS A 79 6.29 -6.92 27.51
N TYR A 80 5.52 -7.39 26.53
CA TYR A 80 5.11 -6.55 25.41
C TYR A 80 4.16 -5.42 25.85
N LEU A 81 3.14 -5.73 26.66
CA LEU A 81 2.17 -4.73 27.15
C LEU A 81 2.85 -3.66 28.02
N ALA A 82 3.79 -4.06 28.88
CA ALA A 82 4.61 -3.11 29.66
C ALA A 82 5.46 -2.17 28.78
N THR A 83 5.70 -2.54 27.52
CA THR A 83 6.46 -1.75 26.54
C THR A 83 5.53 -0.98 25.58
N SER A 84 4.31 -1.48 25.31
CA SER A 84 3.38 -0.93 24.31
C SER A 84 2.32 0.03 24.85
N GLU A 85 2.24 0.24 26.17
CA GLU A 85 1.16 0.99 26.84
C GLU A 85 1.05 2.47 26.42
N PHE A 86 2.06 3.01 25.72
CA PHE A 86 2.08 4.41 25.27
C PHE A 86 1.53 4.65 23.85
N GLY A 87 0.95 3.64 23.18
CA GLY A 87 0.39 3.83 21.82
C GLY A 87 1.43 4.25 20.78
N MET A 88 2.71 4.05 21.09
CA MET A 88 3.82 4.40 20.22
C MET A 88 3.93 3.36 19.10
N PRO A 89 4.35 3.76 17.88
CA PRO A 89 4.65 2.82 16.81
C PRO A 89 5.58 1.73 17.33
N VAL A 90 5.37 0.48 16.88
CA VAL A 90 6.19 -0.65 17.30
C VAL A 90 7.64 -0.33 16.93
N LYS A 91 8.45 -0.05 17.95
CA LYS A 91 9.87 0.15 17.78
C LYS A 91 10.53 -1.22 17.70
N ASP A 92 11.54 -1.35 16.83
CA ASP A 92 12.37 -2.54 16.84
C ASP A 92 13.15 -2.64 18.17
N HIS A 93 13.87 -3.75 18.37
CA HIS A 93 14.72 -3.95 19.56
C HIS A 93 15.83 -2.90 19.73
N ARG A 94 16.00 -2.00 18.76
CA ARG A 94 16.95 -0.89 18.76
C ARG A 94 16.28 0.48 18.88
N GLY A 95 14.97 0.51 19.10
CA GLY A 95 14.21 1.75 19.25
C GLY A 95 13.79 2.43 17.95
N ASN A 96 14.08 1.86 16.77
CA ASN A 96 13.72 2.47 15.48
C ASN A 96 12.28 2.16 15.08
N VAL A 97 11.64 3.06 14.33
CA VAL A 97 10.33 2.81 13.69
C VAL A 97 10.40 1.54 12.83
N GLN A 98 9.54 0.56 13.14
CA GLN A 98 9.46 -0.68 12.36
C GLN A 98 8.72 -0.43 11.03
N HIS A 99 9.45 -0.52 9.93
CA HIS A 99 8.87 -0.45 8.58
C HIS A 99 8.15 -1.76 8.23
N PRO A 100 6.89 -1.72 7.75
CA PRO A 100 6.20 -2.89 7.25
C PRO A 100 6.90 -3.47 6.02
N GLN A 101 7.06 -4.79 6.00
CA GLN A 101 7.62 -5.50 4.86
C GLN A 101 6.55 -5.65 3.77
N LEU A 102 6.47 -4.69 2.84
CA LEU A 102 5.40 -4.63 1.83
C LEU A 102 5.20 -5.93 1.03
N TYR A 103 6.27 -6.66 0.70
CA TYR A 103 6.14 -7.97 0.05
C TYR A 103 5.49 -9.02 0.95
N LYS A 104 5.81 -9.04 2.25
CA LYS A 104 5.21 -9.96 3.22
C LYS A 104 3.71 -9.66 3.35
N GLU A 105 3.34 -8.39 3.48
CA GLU A 105 1.93 -7.96 3.51
C GLU A 105 1.19 -8.36 2.23
N LEU A 106 1.81 -8.18 1.07
CA LEU A 106 1.25 -8.59 -0.22
C LEU A 106 0.99 -10.11 -0.28
N TYR A 107 1.98 -10.94 0.06
CA TYR A 107 1.82 -12.40 0.03
C TYR A 107 0.79 -12.90 1.04
N ASN A 108 0.81 -12.35 2.26
CA ASN A 108 -0.16 -12.70 3.29
C ASN A 108 -1.59 -12.36 2.84
N ARG A 109 -1.79 -11.16 2.27
CA ARG A 109 -3.12 -10.75 1.81
C ARG A 109 -3.56 -11.56 0.59
N MET A 110 -2.70 -11.71 -0.41
CA MET A 110 -2.99 -12.52 -1.61
C MET A 110 -3.34 -13.97 -1.24
N GLY A 111 -2.63 -14.57 -0.28
CA GLY A 111 -2.94 -15.91 0.23
C GLY A 111 -4.31 -15.99 0.92
N GLY A 112 -4.66 -14.98 1.72
CA GLY A 112 -5.98 -14.90 2.36
C GLY A 112 -7.14 -14.76 1.38
N GLU A 113 -6.98 -13.95 0.32
CA GLU A 113 -7.99 -13.82 -0.73
C GLU A 113 -8.15 -15.10 -1.54
N PHE A 114 -7.05 -15.74 -1.93
CA PHE A 114 -7.13 -17.01 -2.68
C PHE A 114 -7.71 -18.14 -1.85
N MET A 115 -7.48 -18.16 -0.53
CA MET A 115 -8.16 -19.08 0.37
C MET A 115 -9.68 -18.83 0.38
N THR A 116 -10.10 -17.56 0.41
CA THR A 116 -11.52 -17.17 0.35
C THR A 116 -12.17 -17.64 -0.95
N LEU A 117 -11.49 -17.48 -2.10
CA LEU A 117 -11.95 -18.01 -3.38
C LEU A 117 -11.96 -19.54 -3.41
N GLY A 118 -11.02 -20.21 -2.72
CA GLY A 118 -11.03 -21.67 -2.56
C GLY A 118 -12.26 -22.17 -1.80
N ILE A 119 -12.67 -21.44 -0.76
CA ILE A 119 -13.90 -21.73 -0.01
C ILE A 119 -15.13 -21.49 -0.88
N LEU A 120 -15.13 -20.44 -1.70
CA LEU A 120 -16.21 -20.21 -2.66
C LEU A 120 -16.35 -21.38 -3.65
N ALA A 121 -15.24 -21.91 -4.17
CA ALA A 121 -15.25 -23.11 -5.02
C ALA A 121 -15.82 -24.32 -4.28
N PHE A 122 -15.41 -24.52 -3.03
CA PHE A 122 -15.95 -25.58 -2.17
C PHE A 122 -17.46 -25.43 -1.94
N MET A 123 -17.96 -24.20 -1.76
CA MET A 123 -19.39 -23.93 -1.59
C MET A 123 -20.18 -24.23 -2.87
N ILE A 124 -19.67 -23.87 -4.06
CA ILE A 124 -20.29 -24.24 -5.35
C ILE A 124 -20.38 -25.76 -5.47
N PHE A 125 -19.28 -26.47 -5.18
CA PHE A 125 -19.25 -27.93 -5.19
C PHE A 125 -20.25 -28.53 -4.19
N ALA A 126 -20.26 -28.05 -2.94
CA ALA A 126 -21.17 -28.53 -1.90
C ALA A 126 -22.64 -28.27 -2.25
N LEU A 127 -22.95 -27.11 -2.83
CA LEU A 127 -24.29 -26.75 -3.29
C LEU A 127 -24.75 -27.68 -4.42
N ASN A 128 -23.85 -28.03 -5.34
CA ASN A 128 -24.12 -29.02 -6.39
C ASN A 128 -24.45 -30.39 -5.80
N GLN A 129 -23.61 -30.90 -4.89
CA GLN A 129 -23.82 -32.20 -4.23
C GLN A 129 -25.11 -32.24 -3.40
N ALA A 130 -25.53 -31.11 -2.84
CA ALA A 130 -26.78 -31.00 -2.08
C ALA A 130 -28.04 -30.85 -2.95
N GLY A 131 -27.92 -30.87 -4.29
CA GLY A 131 -29.02 -30.62 -5.22
C GLY A 131 -29.52 -29.17 -5.18
N GLY A 132 -28.67 -28.22 -4.74
CA GLY A 132 -29.04 -26.81 -4.62
C GLY A 132 -29.34 -26.14 -5.96
N PHE A 133 -28.61 -26.50 -7.02
CA PHE A 133 -28.88 -25.98 -8.37
C PHE A 133 -30.16 -26.55 -8.99
N VAL A 134 -30.51 -27.81 -8.69
CA VAL A 134 -31.81 -28.40 -9.06
C VAL A 134 -32.95 -27.59 -8.43
N ARG A 135 -32.86 -27.34 -7.12
CA ARG A 135 -33.86 -26.53 -6.41
C ARG A 135 -33.94 -25.09 -6.93
N LEU A 136 -32.82 -24.52 -7.36
CA LEU A 136 -32.79 -23.17 -7.92
C LEU A 136 -33.48 -23.12 -9.30
N ALA A 137 -33.25 -24.12 -10.16
CA ALA A 137 -33.92 -24.24 -11.45
C ALA A 137 -35.44 -24.43 -11.26
N GLU A 138 -35.85 -25.35 -10.39
CA GLU A 138 -37.27 -25.59 -10.05
C GLU A 138 -37.95 -24.34 -9.46
N ALA A 139 -37.24 -23.56 -8.64
CA ALA A 139 -37.79 -22.35 -8.03
C ALA A 139 -38.02 -21.21 -9.04
N LEU A 140 -37.30 -21.21 -10.16
CA LEU A 140 -37.37 -20.16 -11.19
C LEU A 140 -38.23 -20.55 -12.40
N GLU A 141 -38.53 -21.84 -12.57
CA GLU A 141 -39.42 -22.37 -13.63
C GLU A 141 -40.80 -21.64 -13.69
N PRO A 142 -41.47 -21.27 -12.58
CA PRO A 142 -42.74 -20.54 -12.66
C PRO A 142 -42.62 -19.09 -13.16
N CYS A 143 -41.40 -18.53 -13.18
CA CYS A 143 -41.13 -17.14 -13.54
C CYS A 143 -40.75 -16.95 -15.01
N VAL A 144 -40.98 -17.95 -15.88
CA VAL A 144 -40.78 -17.83 -17.32
C VAL A 144 -41.76 -16.79 -17.88
N SER A 145 -41.32 -15.53 -17.91
CA SER A 145 -41.93 -14.49 -18.72
C SER A 145 -41.38 -14.60 -20.14
N ASP A 146 -42.24 -14.43 -21.15
CA ASP A 146 -41.86 -14.52 -22.57
C ASP A 146 -40.73 -13.56 -23.02
N CYS A 147 -40.30 -12.64 -22.14
CA CYS A 147 -39.34 -11.59 -22.46
C CYS A 147 -37.92 -11.81 -21.92
N PHE A 148 -37.68 -12.74 -20.99
CA PHE A 148 -36.35 -12.88 -20.36
C PHE A 148 -36.00 -14.33 -20.03
N HIS A 149 -34.98 -14.86 -20.72
CA HIS A 149 -34.57 -16.25 -20.58
C HIS A 149 -33.64 -16.42 -19.39
N HIS A 150 -33.80 -17.52 -18.66
CA HIS A 150 -32.97 -17.90 -17.52
C HIS A 150 -32.41 -19.31 -17.71
N PRO A 151 -31.35 -19.69 -16.97
CA PRO A 151 -30.81 -21.04 -17.05
C PRO A 151 -31.88 -22.07 -16.66
N LEU A 152 -32.22 -22.97 -17.59
CA LEU A 152 -33.35 -23.89 -17.45
C LEU A 152 -32.98 -25.16 -16.68
N THR A 153 -31.73 -25.60 -16.79
CA THR A 153 -31.26 -26.83 -16.16
C THR A 153 -30.33 -26.55 -14.98
N ASP A 154 -30.25 -27.49 -14.05
CA ASP A 154 -29.26 -27.50 -12.97
C ASP A 154 -27.82 -27.45 -13.49
N SER A 155 -27.56 -28.12 -14.62
CA SER A 155 -26.27 -28.08 -15.32
C SER A 155 -25.93 -26.67 -15.81
N ASP A 156 -26.88 -25.91 -16.34
CA ASP A 156 -26.65 -24.54 -16.81
C ASP A 156 -26.30 -23.61 -15.64
N TRP A 157 -27.02 -23.72 -14.53
CA TRP A 157 -26.73 -22.97 -13.30
C TRP A 157 -25.35 -23.30 -12.74
N LEU A 158 -24.99 -24.59 -12.66
CA LEU A 158 -23.68 -25.04 -12.19
C LEU A 158 -22.57 -24.45 -13.08
N HIS A 159 -22.68 -24.60 -14.40
CA HIS A 159 -21.68 -24.07 -15.33
C HIS A 159 -21.56 -22.56 -15.26
N LEU A 160 -22.68 -21.84 -15.12
CA LEU A 160 -22.64 -20.40 -14.94
C LEU A 160 -21.90 -20.02 -13.65
N ALA A 161 -22.22 -20.66 -12.52
CA ALA A 161 -21.57 -20.41 -11.23
C ALA A 161 -20.07 -20.71 -11.28
N GLU A 162 -19.67 -21.84 -11.88
CA GLU A 162 -18.27 -22.21 -12.08
C GLU A 162 -17.53 -21.19 -12.95
N MET A 163 -18.15 -20.75 -14.05
CA MET A 163 -17.53 -19.76 -14.93
C MET A 163 -17.37 -18.39 -14.26
N VAL A 164 -18.37 -17.91 -13.53
CA VAL A 164 -18.25 -16.65 -12.76
C VAL A 164 -17.15 -16.75 -11.70
N HIS A 165 -17.05 -17.89 -11.01
CA HIS A 165 -15.98 -18.15 -10.04
C HIS A 165 -14.59 -18.10 -10.68
N VAL A 166 -14.41 -18.79 -11.82
CA VAL A 166 -13.13 -18.80 -12.55
C VAL A 166 -12.78 -17.42 -13.08
N LYS A 167 -13.75 -16.65 -13.60
CA LYS A 167 -13.57 -15.25 -14.00
C LYS A 167 -13.11 -14.38 -12.84
N LEU A 168 -13.75 -14.51 -11.67
CA LEU A 168 -13.36 -13.79 -10.46
C LEU A 168 -11.94 -14.19 -10.01
N PHE A 169 -11.59 -15.47 -10.05
CA PHE A 169 -10.26 -15.96 -9.69
C PHE A 169 -9.16 -15.42 -10.61
N VAL A 170 -9.34 -15.51 -11.93
CA VAL A 170 -8.39 -14.98 -12.90
C VAL A 170 -8.31 -13.44 -12.81
N GLY A 171 -9.44 -12.76 -12.58
CA GLY A 171 -9.49 -11.32 -12.37
C GLY A 171 -8.69 -10.89 -11.13
N MET A 172 -8.84 -11.60 -10.01
CA MET A 172 -8.06 -11.38 -8.79
C MET A 172 -6.56 -11.64 -9.00
N LEU A 173 -6.20 -12.69 -9.73
CA LEU A 173 -4.80 -12.96 -10.08
C LEU A 173 -4.19 -11.82 -10.89
N LEU A 174 -4.89 -11.35 -11.92
CA LEU A 174 -4.46 -10.22 -12.76
C LEU A 174 -4.33 -8.92 -11.95
N TYR A 175 -5.28 -8.65 -11.05
CA TYR A 175 -5.20 -7.52 -10.12
C TYR A 175 -3.94 -7.59 -9.25
N TYR A 176 -3.66 -8.76 -8.64
CA TYR A 176 -2.47 -8.91 -7.79
C TYR A 176 -1.15 -8.82 -8.54
N VAL A 177 -1.11 -9.17 -9.83
CA VAL A 177 0.06 -8.90 -10.68
C VAL A 177 0.32 -7.39 -10.79
N LEU A 178 -0.72 -6.57 -10.94
CA LEU A 178 -0.58 -5.10 -10.96
C LEU A 178 -0.13 -4.55 -9.61
N ILE A 179 -0.72 -5.03 -8.50
CA ILE A 179 -0.31 -4.63 -7.15
C ILE A 179 1.14 -5.07 -6.85
N PHE A 180 1.57 -6.24 -7.32
CA PHE A 180 2.96 -6.67 -7.22
C PHE A 180 3.91 -5.69 -7.94
N CYS A 181 3.55 -5.22 -9.14
CA CYS A 181 4.31 -4.18 -9.82
C CYS A 181 4.38 -2.88 -9.00
N LEU A 182 3.26 -2.44 -8.40
CA LEU A 182 3.23 -1.27 -7.51
C LEU A 182 4.14 -1.44 -6.30
N VAL A 183 4.04 -2.57 -5.58
CA VAL A 183 4.87 -2.87 -4.41
C VAL A 183 6.35 -2.85 -4.79
N ARG A 184 6.73 -3.49 -5.90
CA ARG A 184 8.11 -3.49 -6.39
C ARG A 184 8.63 -2.07 -6.66
N GLY A 185 7.83 -1.23 -7.33
CA GLY A 185 8.18 0.17 -7.58
C GLY A 185 8.35 0.98 -6.30
N SER A 186 7.45 0.77 -5.35
CA SER A 186 7.43 1.47 -4.06
C SER A 186 8.64 1.12 -3.20
N VAL A 187 8.96 -0.18 -3.08
CA VAL A 187 10.17 -0.65 -2.39
C VAL A 187 11.43 -0.07 -3.04
N HIS A 188 11.50 -0.03 -4.37
CA HIS A 188 12.62 0.60 -5.06
C HIS A 188 12.75 2.09 -4.73
N GLN A 189 11.63 2.82 -4.66
CA GLN A 189 11.63 4.24 -4.32
C GLN A 189 12.06 4.49 -2.86
N ILE A 190 11.59 3.67 -1.92
CA ILE A 190 12.01 3.71 -0.51
C ILE A 190 13.53 3.52 -0.39
N GLN A 191 14.07 2.50 -1.06
CA GLN A 191 15.51 2.25 -1.09
C GLN A 191 16.31 3.41 -1.70
N GLN A 192 15.74 4.15 -2.66
CA GLN A 192 16.38 5.34 -3.21
C GLN A 192 16.43 6.48 -2.18
N TRP A 193 15.32 6.76 -1.48
CA TRP A 193 15.29 7.80 -0.44
C TRP A 193 16.22 7.48 0.72
N GLU A 194 16.29 6.22 1.15
CA GLU A 194 17.24 5.77 2.17
C GLU A 194 18.70 6.00 1.74
N LYS A 195 19.04 5.64 0.49
CA LYS A 195 20.39 5.90 -0.06
C LYS A 195 20.72 7.38 -0.09
N LEU A 196 19.76 8.25 -0.42
CA LEU A 196 19.95 9.70 -0.42
C LEU A 196 20.21 10.22 1.00
N ARG A 197 19.50 9.71 2.01
CA ARG A 197 19.77 10.03 3.42
C ARG A 197 21.18 9.62 3.83
N MET A 198 21.61 8.40 3.55
CA MET A 198 22.94 7.92 3.93
C MET A 198 24.05 8.75 3.28
N ARG A 199 23.86 9.18 2.03
CA ARG A 199 24.78 10.09 1.35
C ARG A 199 24.80 11.47 1.97
N PHE A 200 23.64 12.01 2.37
CA PHE A 200 23.55 13.29 3.07
C PHE A 200 24.37 13.27 4.37
N VAL A 201 24.14 12.26 5.22
CA VAL A 201 24.88 12.10 6.50
C VAL A 201 26.38 11.91 6.25
N SER A 202 26.76 11.16 5.21
CA SER A 202 28.17 10.97 4.85
C SER A 202 28.84 12.26 4.36
N ALA A 203 28.09 13.11 3.63
CA ALA A 203 28.60 14.38 3.11
C ALA A 203 28.82 15.41 4.23
N GLU A 204 27.92 15.44 5.22
CA GLU A 204 28.02 16.32 6.39
C GLU A 204 29.26 16.03 7.26
N GLY A 205 29.67 14.76 7.34
CA GLY A 205 30.94 14.40 7.97
C GLY A 205 32.20 14.79 7.18
N GLN A 206 32.08 15.07 5.88
CA GLN A 206 33.22 15.36 4.99
C GLN A 206 33.38 16.85 4.63
N THR A 207 32.39 17.69 4.97
CA THR A 207 32.27 19.10 4.56
C THR A 207 33.37 20.05 5.04
N ALA A 208 34.35 19.58 5.83
CA ALA A 208 35.50 20.40 6.18
C ALA A 208 36.51 20.60 5.02
N ALA A 209 36.49 19.79 3.96
CA ALA A 209 37.61 19.79 2.98
C ALA A 209 37.26 19.68 1.47
N MET A 210 36.02 19.37 1.07
CA MET A 210 35.70 19.24 -0.37
C MET A 210 34.74 20.32 -0.89
N PRO A 211 35.06 20.96 -2.03
CA PRO A 211 34.17 21.91 -2.69
C PRO A 211 32.91 21.20 -3.20
N MET A 212 31.76 21.74 -2.79
CA MET A 212 30.37 21.32 -3.02
C MET A 212 29.93 21.17 -4.50
N ARG A 213 30.85 21.22 -5.47
CA ARG A 213 30.56 21.53 -6.87
C ARG A 213 30.14 20.35 -7.75
N SER A 214 30.01 19.14 -7.20
CA SER A 214 29.51 17.97 -7.94
C SER A 214 28.45 17.18 -7.16
N LEU A 215 27.59 17.85 -6.39
CA LEU A 215 26.47 17.15 -5.75
C LEU A 215 25.61 16.47 -6.83
N ASP A 216 25.22 15.24 -6.53
CA ASP A 216 24.28 14.45 -7.33
C ASP A 216 22.96 15.23 -7.45
N CYS A 217 22.41 15.36 -8.66
CA CYS A 217 21.17 16.08 -8.94
C CYS A 217 19.99 15.55 -8.08
N ASP A 218 20.00 14.25 -7.77
CA ASP A 218 18.98 13.64 -6.91
C ASP A 218 19.12 14.05 -5.44
N LEU A 219 20.35 14.25 -4.95
CA LEU A 219 20.60 14.72 -3.60
C LEU A 219 20.22 16.19 -3.44
N GLU A 220 20.57 17.03 -4.42
CA GLU A 220 20.15 18.44 -4.44
C GLU A 220 18.61 18.53 -4.40
N LYS A 221 17.92 17.74 -5.23
CA LYS A 221 16.46 17.68 -5.23
C LYS A 221 15.87 17.19 -3.90
N HIS A 222 16.53 16.25 -3.22
CA HIS A 222 16.09 15.76 -1.92
C HIS A 222 16.22 16.83 -0.83
N MET A 223 17.37 17.52 -0.78
CA MET A 223 17.57 18.67 0.11
C MET A 223 16.54 19.76 -0.15
N LEU A 224 16.23 20.00 -1.42
CA LEU A 224 15.21 20.93 -1.84
C LEU A 224 13.82 20.65 -1.26
N TRP A 225 13.45 19.36 -1.24
CA TRP A 225 12.18 18.92 -0.69
C TRP A 225 12.16 19.06 0.82
N ARG A 226 13.30 18.80 1.48
CA ARG A 226 13.47 18.98 2.92
C ARG A 226 13.31 20.44 3.31
N ASP A 227 14.01 21.34 2.64
CA ASP A 227 13.91 22.78 2.90
C ASP A 227 12.46 23.26 2.70
N TYR A 228 11.84 22.88 1.57
CA TYR A 228 10.44 23.22 1.31
C TYR A 228 9.51 22.76 2.44
N PHE A 229 9.69 21.52 2.93
CA PHE A 229 8.90 20.96 4.01
C PHE A 229 9.11 21.74 5.31
N MET A 230 10.36 21.92 5.73
CA MET A 230 10.71 22.61 6.98
C MET A 230 10.17 24.04 7.00
N GLU A 231 10.36 24.81 5.92
CA GLU A 231 9.81 26.16 5.81
C GLU A 231 8.28 26.19 5.93
N HIS A 232 7.59 25.20 5.37
CA HIS A 232 6.13 25.13 5.50
C HIS A 232 5.68 24.77 6.91
N ILE A 233 6.38 23.87 7.61
CA ILE A 233 6.09 23.56 9.01
C ILE A 233 6.32 24.80 9.88
N LEU A 234 7.40 25.55 9.66
CA LEU A 234 7.64 26.81 10.37
C LEU A 234 6.55 27.84 10.12
N SER A 235 6.04 27.92 8.87
CA SER A 235 4.91 28.79 8.54
C SER A 235 3.61 28.44 9.27
N TRP A 236 3.49 27.22 9.83
CA TRP A 236 2.32 26.81 10.63
C TRP A 236 2.16 27.62 11.89
N ARG A 237 3.22 28.25 12.43
CA ARG A 237 3.11 29.21 13.54
C ARG A 237 2.01 30.24 13.30
N ARG A 238 1.84 30.65 12.04
CA ARG A 238 0.83 31.62 11.61
C ARG A 238 -0.37 30.96 10.94
N THR A 239 -0.19 29.93 10.11
CA THR A 239 -1.32 29.34 9.35
C THR A 239 -2.12 28.31 10.12
N ARG A 240 -1.50 27.58 11.05
CA ARG A 240 -2.07 26.43 11.76
C ARG A 240 -1.45 26.36 13.17
N PRO A 241 -1.68 27.38 14.03
CA PRO A 241 -0.96 27.55 15.29
C PRO A 241 -1.13 26.37 16.24
N ASP A 242 -2.29 25.70 16.25
CA ASP A 242 -2.53 24.52 17.08
C ASP A 242 -1.62 23.34 16.72
N MET A 243 -1.41 23.09 15.42
CA MET A 243 -0.48 22.05 14.98
C MET A 243 0.97 22.47 15.23
N PHE A 244 1.32 23.73 15.00
CA PHE A 244 2.65 24.22 15.34
C PHE A 244 2.95 24.05 16.83
N LYS A 245 1.99 24.35 17.71
CA LYS A 245 2.10 24.11 19.15
C LYS A 245 2.34 22.64 19.45
N GLN A 246 1.61 21.72 18.81
CA GLN A 246 1.86 20.28 18.96
C GLN A 246 3.28 19.87 18.53
N VAL A 247 3.80 20.43 17.43
CA VAL A 247 5.20 20.20 17.01
C VAL A 247 6.17 20.69 18.09
N MET A 248 5.98 21.91 18.59
CA MET A 248 6.84 22.48 19.64
C MET A 248 6.78 21.67 20.94
N ASP A 249 5.58 21.26 21.37
CA ASP A 249 5.37 20.42 22.56
C ASP A 249 6.10 19.06 22.42
N LYS A 250 6.02 18.43 21.24
CA LYS A 250 6.72 17.16 20.95
C LYS A 250 8.24 17.32 20.87
N CYS A 251 8.73 18.48 20.41
CA CYS A 251 10.14 18.85 20.45
C CYS A 251 10.62 19.33 21.81
N ARG A 252 9.71 19.55 22.78
CA ARG A 252 9.98 20.15 24.09
C ARG A 252 10.58 21.56 23.99
N LEU A 253 10.11 22.35 23.03
CA LEU A 253 10.53 23.73 22.80
C LEU A 253 9.43 24.70 23.21
N ASP A 254 9.80 25.89 23.72
CA ASP A 254 8.84 26.94 24.06
C ASP A 254 8.38 27.68 22.79
N PRO A 255 7.08 27.65 22.43
CA PRO A 255 6.56 28.37 21.25
C PRO A 255 6.64 29.90 21.35
N VAL A 256 6.86 30.46 22.55
CA VAL A 256 6.91 31.90 22.81
C VAL A 256 8.34 32.45 22.76
N ALA A 257 9.35 31.59 22.87
CA ALA A 257 10.75 32.01 22.86
C ALA A 257 11.11 32.77 21.57
N PRO A 258 11.92 33.84 21.64
CA PRO A 258 12.27 34.66 20.47
C PRO A 258 13.09 33.87 19.43
N ASP A 259 13.81 32.85 19.87
CA ASP A 259 14.64 31.96 19.05
C ASP A 259 13.97 30.60 18.75
N SER A 260 12.67 30.47 19.03
CA SER A 260 11.93 29.20 18.89
C SER A 260 12.04 28.59 17.49
N GLU A 261 12.06 29.43 16.44
CA GLU A 261 12.20 28.97 15.05
C GLU A 261 13.60 28.44 14.74
N ALA A 262 14.64 29.08 15.28
CA ALA A 262 16.01 28.60 15.13
C ALA A 262 16.23 27.29 15.90
N GLN A 263 15.70 27.20 17.12
CA GLN A 263 15.71 25.97 17.92
C GLN A 263 14.95 24.83 17.22
N LEU A 264 13.80 25.12 16.61
CA LEU A 264 13.04 24.12 15.88
C LEU A 264 13.76 23.66 14.61
N ARG A 265 14.42 24.57 13.87
CA ARG A 265 15.28 24.20 12.73
C ARG A 265 16.40 23.28 13.18
N HIS A 266 17.12 23.64 14.23
CA HIS A 266 18.17 22.79 14.80
C HIS A 266 17.62 21.41 15.20
N CYS A 267 16.46 21.37 15.84
CA CYS A 267 15.80 20.12 16.21
C CYS A 267 15.45 19.26 14.97
N PHE A 268 14.96 19.86 13.89
CA PHE A 268 14.72 19.13 12.64
C PHE A 268 16.01 18.69 11.97
N ASP A 269 17.06 19.51 12.04
CA ASP A 269 18.32 19.16 11.43
C ASP A 269 18.98 17.95 12.09
N GLU A 270 18.85 17.84 13.42
CA GLU A 270 19.37 16.70 14.17
C GLU A 270 18.46 15.47 14.14
N ARG A 271 17.14 15.65 14.27
CA ARG A 271 16.21 14.54 14.55
C ARG A 271 15.35 14.13 13.37
N PHE A 272 15.00 15.05 12.48
CA PHE A 272 14.01 14.79 11.45
C PHE A 272 14.62 14.19 10.17
N SER A 273 14.22 12.95 9.86
CA SER A 273 14.58 12.29 8.60
C SER A 273 13.44 12.37 7.57
N LEU A 274 13.53 13.30 6.62
CA LEU A 274 12.55 13.39 5.52
C LEU A 274 12.39 12.07 4.76
N SER A 275 13.49 11.35 4.53
CA SER A 275 13.44 10.05 3.83
C SER A 275 12.60 9.01 4.59
N ALA A 276 12.72 8.91 5.92
CA ALA A 276 11.95 7.98 6.73
C ALA A 276 10.47 8.39 6.74
N TYR A 277 10.21 9.69 6.83
CA TYR A 277 8.87 10.25 6.73
C TYR A 277 8.17 9.90 5.41
N LEU A 278 8.84 10.11 4.27
CA LEU A 278 8.28 9.79 2.97
C LEU A 278 8.09 8.28 2.79
N SER A 279 9.02 7.47 3.27
CA SER A 279 8.92 6.01 3.23
C SER A 279 7.71 5.49 4.01
N LEU A 280 7.48 6.00 5.23
CA LEU A 280 6.38 5.58 6.07
C LEU A 280 5.02 5.94 5.46
N ASN A 281 4.90 7.13 4.88
CA ASN A 281 3.68 7.53 4.14
C ASN A 281 3.46 6.67 2.91
N LEU A 282 4.51 6.40 2.13
CA LEU A 282 4.43 5.53 0.97
C LEU A 282 4.02 4.11 1.34
N GLU A 283 4.58 3.57 2.43
CA GLU A 283 4.21 2.27 2.95
C GLU A 283 2.74 2.22 3.33
N ASN A 284 2.24 3.22 4.06
CA ASN A 284 0.82 3.30 4.44
C ASN A 284 -0.10 3.37 3.21
N GLY A 285 0.20 4.21 2.22
CA GLY A 285 -0.58 4.32 0.99
C GLY A 285 -0.58 3.04 0.15
N VAL A 286 0.57 2.35 0.06
CA VAL A 286 0.67 1.07 -0.65
C VAL A 286 -0.01 -0.05 0.13
N MET A 287 0.05 -0.05 1.46
CA MET A 287 -0.70 -0.99 2.30
C MET A 287 -2.21 -0.86 2.12
N ASP A 288 -2.76 0.36 2.01
CA ASP A 288 -4.19 0.58 1.69
C ASP A 288 -4.54 0.03 0.29
N SER A 289 -3.60 0.03 -0.65
CA SER A 289 -3.79 -0.61 -1.98
C SER A 289 -3.71 -2.15 -1.93
N ILE A 290 -2.86 -2.72 -1.06
CA ILE A 290 -2.76 -4.17 -0.86
C ILE A 290 -4.02 -4.71 -0.17
N LYS A 291 -4.50 -4.01 0.86
CA LYS A 291 -5.66 -4.39 1.67
C LYS A 291 -6.92 -3.86 1.00
N VAL A 292 -7.69 -4.74 0.36
CA VAL A 292 -8.98 -4.32 -0.22
C VAL A 292 -9.96 -4.06 0.93
N HIS A 293 -10.20 -2.79 1.24
CA HIS A 293 -11.03 -2.41 2.37
C HIS A 293 -12.52 -2.65 2.09
N LYS A 294 -13.32 -2.85 3.14
CA LYS A 294 -14.78 -3.01 3.05
C LYS A 294 -15.49 -1.92 2.23
N PRO A 295 -15.12 -0.63 2.31
CA PRO A 295 -15.71 0.40 1.45
C PRO A 295 -15.42 0.18 -0.04
N THR A 296 -14.24 -0.31 -0.40
CA THR A 296 -13.89 -0.66 -1.80
C THR A 296 -14.82 -1.76 -2.32
N TRP A 297 -15.04 -2.81 -1.52
CA TRP A 297 -16.00 -3.87 -1.85
C TRP A 297 -17.44 -3.36 -1.94
N ALA A 298 -17.86 -2.48 -1.03
CA ALA A 298 -19.19 -1.87 -1.09
C ALA A 298 -19.40 -1.05 -2.38
N ILE A 299 -18.38 -0.30 -2.82
CA ILE A 299 -18.41 0.44 -4.08
C ILE A 299 -18.48 -0.53 -5.28
N LEU A 300 -17.69 -1.61 -5.27
CA LEU A 300 -17.72 -2.64 -6.31
C LEU A 300 -19.10 -3.33 -6.40
N LEU A 301 -19.69 -3.69 -5.26
CA LEU A 301 -21.05 -4.22 -5.19
C LEU A 301 -22.07 -3.23 -5.74
N GLY A 302 -21.91 -1.93 -5.44
CA GLY A 302 -22.73 -0.87 -6.03
C GLY A 302 -22.61 -0.82 -7.56
N PHE A 303 -21.39 -0.92 -8.10
CA PHE A 303 -21.18 -1.00 -9.56
C PHE A 303 -21.84 -2.24 -10.18
N PHE A 304 -21.64 -3.43 -9.60
CA PHE A 304 -22.26 -4.65 -10.11
C PHE A 304 -23.79 -4.61 -10.01
N GLY A 305 -24.35 -4.01 -8.96
CA GLY A 305 -25.79 -3.77 -8.85
C GLY A 305 -26.31 -2.83 -9.95
N CYS A 306 -25.59 -1.74 -10.21
CA CYS A 306 -25.92 -0.84 -11.33
C CYS A 306 -25.82 -1.55 -12.69
N PHE A 307 -24.85 -2.44 -12.88
CA PHE A 307 -24.71 -3.22 -14.12
C PHE A 307 -25.85 -4.22 -14.26
N ALA A 308 -26.21 -4.96 -13.22
CA ALA A 308 -27.38 -5.85 -13.24
C ALA A 308 -28.65 -5.10 -13.65
N VAL A 309 -28.90 -3.91 -13.10
CA VAL A 309 -30.05 -3.08 -13.51
C VAL A 309 -29.93 -2.62 -14.98
N ALA A 310 -28.74 -2.22 -15.42
CA ALA A 310 -28.52 -1.81 -16.81
C ALA A 310 -28.65 -2.96 -17.83
N HIS A 311 -28.22 -4.17 -17.46
CA HIS A 311 -28.38 -5.39 -18.25
C HIS A 311 -29.87 -5.73 -18.40
N HIS A 312 -30.63 -5.64 -17.31
CA HIS A 312 -32.06 -5.92 -17.29
C HIS A 312 -32.89 -4.87 -18.04
N GLU A 313 -32.75 -3.58 -17.70
CA GLU A 313 -33.65 -2.53 -18.19
C GLU A 313 -33.21 -1.90 -19.52
N ALA A 314 -31.90 -1.85 -19.79
CA ALA A 314 -31.34 -1.16 -20.95
C ALA A 314 -30.75 -2.11 -22.00
N HIS A 315 -30.77 -3.43 -21.74
CA HIS A 315 -30.19 -4.47 -22.60
C HIS A 315 -28.74 -4.17 -23.00
N LEU A 316 -27.99 -3.47 -22.14
CA LEU A 316 -26.60 -3.13 -22.38
C LEU A 316 -25.74 -4.35 -22.08
N SER A 317 -24.78 -4.71 -22.93
CA SER A 317 -23.79 -5.74 -22.60
C SER A 317 -22.60 -5.15 -21.83
N LEU A 318 -21.95 -5.95 -20.99
CA LEU A 318 -20.80 -5.48 -20.20
C LEU A 318 -19.65 -4.99 -21.11
N LYS A 319 -19.48 -5.65 -22.26
CA LYS A 319 -18.55 -5.26 -23.34
C LYS A 319 -18.75 -3.82 -23.82
N THR A 320 -20.00 -3.34 -23.86
CA THR A 320 -20.34 -1.98 -24.29
C THR A 320 -19.85 -0.92 -23.29
N LEU A 321 -19.75 -1.29 -22.01
CA LEU A 321 -19.27 -0.40 -20.93
C LEU A 321 -17.74 -0.37 -20.80
N VAL A 322 -17.03 -1.31 -21.42
CA VAL A 322 -15.56 -1.41 -21.34
C VAL A 322 -14.83 -0.12 -21.72
N PRO A 323 -15.16 0.57 -22.84
CA PRO A 323 -14.50 1.83 -23.18
C PRO A 323 -14.68 2.91 -22.11
N VAL A 324 -15.82 2.89 -21.40
CA VAL A 324 -16.09 3.82 -20.29
C VAL A 324 -15.17 3.53 -19.12
N PHE A 325 -15.02 2.27 -18.69
CA PHE A 325 -14.11 1.92 -17.59
C PHE A 325 -12.65 2.26 -17.91
N VAL A 326 -12.21 1.94 -19.13
CA VAL A 326 -10.88 2.29 -19.61
C VAL A 326 -10.68 3.81 -19.61
N GLY A 327 -11.67 4.56 -20.12
CA GLY A 327 -11.65 6.02 -20.12
C GLY A 327 -11.56 6.63 -18.73
N VAL A 328 -12.34 6.13 -17.77
CA VAL A 328 -12.31 6.60 -16.38
C VAL A 328 -10.99 6.24 -15.70
N ALA A 329 -10.44 5.04 -15.93
CA ALA A 329 -9.13 4.68 -15.40
C ALA A 329 -8.03 5.61 -15.94
N PHE A 330 -8.02 5.91 -17.23
CA PHE A 330 -7.09 6.89 -17.80
C PHE A 330 -7.30 8.28 -17.21
N LEU A 331 -8.54 8.72 -17.00
CA LEU A 331 -8.83 9.99 -16.34
C LEU A 331 -8.22 10.03 -14.93
N ILE A 332 -8.36 8.97 -14.14
CA ILE A 332 -7.74 8.87 -12.80
C ILE A 332 -6.22 9.00 -12.91
N PHE A 333 -5.58 8.28 -13.83
CA PHE A 333 -4.13 8.40 -14.03
C PHE A 333 -3.70 9.82 -14.48
N ILE A 334 -4.49 10.47 -15.33
CA ILE A 334 -4.26 11.86 -15.76
C ILE A 334 -4.39 12.81 -14.57
N VAL A 335 -5.39 12.64 -13.72
CA VAL A 335 -5.59 13.45 -12.50
C VAL A 335 -4.41 13.25 -11.55
N ILE A 336 -4.02 12.01 -11.25
CA ILE A 336 -2.86 11.72 -10.39
C ILE A 336 -1.58 12.34 -10.98
N TRP A 337 -1.36 12.21 -12.29
CA TRP A 337 -0.22 12.81 -12.97
C TRP A 337 -0.24 14.34 -12.92
N TYR A 338 -1.41 14.95 -13.09
CA TYR A 338 -1.59 16.40 -13.01
C TYR A 338 -1.32 16.91 -11.60
N LEU A 339 -1.90 16.28 -10.57
CA LEU A 339 -1.67 16.63 -9.17
C LEU A 339 -0.19 16.54 -8.79
N LYS A 340 0.47 15.44 -9.18
CA LYS A 340 1.92 15.28 -9.05
C LYS A 340 2.69 16.42 -9.71
N LYS A 341 2.36 16.75 -10.96
CA LYS A 341 3.05 17.78 -11.75
C LYS A 341 2.86 19.18 -11.17
N ASP A 342 1.63 19.51 -10.78
CA ASP A 342 1.30 20.80 -10.17
C ASP A 342 2.03 20.98 -8.84
N ALA A 343 2.00 19.98 -7.96
CA ALA A 343 2.69 20.04 -6.68
C ALA A 343 4.22 20.11 -6.86
N HIS A 344 4.80 19.38 -7.82
CA HIS A 344 6.22 19.53 -8.15
C HIS A 344 6.56 20.95 -8.65
N ARG A 345 5.70 21.56 -9.48
CA ARG A 345 5.85 22.95 -9.92
C ARG A 345 5.73 23.94 -8.76
N LYS A 346 4.88 23.67 -7.77
CA LYS A 346 4.74 24.51 -6.56
C LYS A 346 6.01 24.46 -5.71
N ILE A 347 6.56 23.27 -5.47
CA ILE A 347 7.83 23.07 -4.74
C ILE A 347 8.97 23.81 -5.45
N LYS A 348 9.13 23.61 -6.77
CA LYS A 348 10.19 24.27 -7.54
C LYS A 348 10.07 25.80 -7.52
N ARG A 349 8.86 26.34 -7.66
CA ARG A 349 8.62 27.80 -7.60
C ARG A 349 8.94 28.38 -6.23
N PHE A 350 8.55 27.69 -5.16
CA PHE A 350 8.83 28.12 -3.79
C PHE A 350 10.32 28.25 -3.56
N VAL A 351 11.06 27.20 -3.92
CA VAL A 351 12.52 27.15 -3.78
C VAL A 351 13.22 28.26 -4.54
N LEU A 352 12.89 28.43 -5.83
CA LEU A 352 13.53 29.44 -6.66
C LEU A 352 13.29 30.84 -6.08
N LYS A 353 12.11 31.05 -5.49
CA LYS A 353 11.77 32.28 -4.79
C LYS A 353 12.67 32.45 -3.56
N CYS A 354 12.76 31.47 -2.67
CA CYS A 354 13.63 31.53 -1.49
C CYS A 354 15.10 31.78 -1.85
N ARG A 355 15.64 31.09 -2.86
CA ARG A 355 17.02 31.28 -3.32
C ARG A 355 17.26 32.68 -3.87
N SER A 356 16.34 33.20 -4.70
CA SER A 356 16.49 34.53 -5.30
C SER A 356 16.49 35.66 -4.25
N PHE A 357 15.85 35.45 -3.10
CA PHE A 357 15.87 36.42 -2.00
C PHE A 357 17.17 36.38 -1.21
N ASN A 358 17.72 35.19 -0.98
CA ASN A 358 18.99 35.03 -0.27
C ASN A 358 20.18 35.65 -1.02
N GLU A 359 20.10 35.75 -2.36
CA GLU A 359 21.15 36.34 -3.19
C GLU A 359 21.10 37.88 -3.29
N ARG A 360 19.95 38.52 -3.01
CA ARG A 360 19.76 39.94 -3.37
C ARG A 360 20.06 40.95 -2.27
N ASP A 361 19.80 40.65 -1.01
CA ASP A 361 19.96 41.61 0.08
C ASP A 361 20.17 40.83 1.38
N GLY A 362 20.71 41.46 2.43
CA GLY A 362 20.72 40.92 3.80
C GLY A 362 19.30 40.72 4.34
N PHE A 363 18.59 39.79 3.71
CA PHE A 363 17.16 39.63 3.70
C PHE A 363 16.75 38.79 4.89
N ASP A 364 15.92 39.37 5.76
CA ASP A 364 15.27 38.64 6.83
C ASP A 364 14.12 37.78 6.26
N PRO A 365 14.25 36.44 6.20
CA PRO A 365 13.24 35.55 5.66
C PRO A 365 11.87 35.74 6.32
N ALA A 366 11.85 36.09 7.61
CA ALA A 366 10.62 36.23 8.39
C ALA A 366 9.68 37.30 7.83
N THR A 367 10.25 38.39 7.30
CA THR A 367 9.50 39.54 6.77
C THR A 367 8.78 39.20 5.47
N PHE A 368 9.46 38.50 4.57
CA PHE A 368 8.87 38.09 3.30
C PHE A 368 7.83 37.00 3.43
N PHE A 369 8.09 36.01 4.30
CA PHE A 369 7.06 35.04 4.65
C PHE A 369 5.83 35.76 5.23
N SER A 370 5.99 36.85 5.97
CA SER A 370 4.84 37.65 6.47
C SER A 370 4.02 38.25 5.33
N ALA A 371 4.66 39.01 4.45
CA ALA A 371 3.96 39.71 3.36
C ALA A 371 3.33 38.76 2.33
N ALA A 372 4.05 37.70 1.94
CA ALA A 372 3.52 36.71 1.01
C ALA A 372 2.37 35.88 1.61
N GLN A 373 2.29 35.82 2.94
CA GLN A 373 1.31 35.04 3.67
C GLN A 373 0.06 35.85 4.03
N GLU A 374 0.16 37.14 4.33
CA GLU A 374 -1.01 38.02 4.45
C GLU A 374 -1.81 38.11 3.16
N ALA A 375 -1.13 38.26 2.02
CA ALA A 375 -1.80 38.26 0.72
C ALA A 375 -2.48 36.91 0.40
N LYS A 376 -1.97 35.81 0.98
CA LYS A 376 -2.53 34.47 0.77
C LYS A 376 -3.60 34.10 1.78
N SER A 377 -3.49 34.48 3.07
CA SER A 377 -4.40 34.06 4.14
C SER A 377 -5.84 34.50 3.87
N ALA A 378 -6.03 35.69 3.30
CA ALA A 378 -7.33 36.19 2.86
C ALA A 378 -7.98 35.33 1.76
N GLN A 379 -7.18 34.76 0.84
CA GLN A 379 -7.68 33.90 -0.24
C GLN A 379 -7.73 32.41 0.14
N LYS A 380 -6.90 31.99 1.11
CA LYS A 380 -6.71 30.58 1.52
C LYS A 380 -7.81 30.07 2.44
N ALA A 381 -8.39 30.93 3.29
CA ALA A 381 -9.42 30.52 4.25
C ALA A 381 -10.62 29.80 3.60
N LYS A 382 -10.91 30.06 2.32
CA LYS A 382 -12.03 29.43 1.59
C LYS A 382 -11.68 28.12 0.88
N ILE A 383 -10.41 27.90 0.51
CA ILE A 383 -9.96 26.72 -0.27
C ILE A 383 -9.36 25.63 0.63
N GLN A 384 -8.89 25.97 1.83
CA GLN A 384 -8.26 25.00 2.75
C GLN A 384 -9.19 23.90 3.27
N ASN A 385 -10.51 24.06 3.17
CA ASN A 385 -11.46 23.13 3.78
C ASN A 385 -11.61 21.76 3.11
N ILE A 386 -11.21 21.57 1.84
CA ILE A 386 -11.50 20.28 1.16
C ILE A 386 -10.37 19.27 1.39
N HIS A 387 -9.12 19.64 1.12
CA HIS A 387 -7.99 18.72 1.26
C HIS A 387 -7.63 18.41 2.71
N GLU A 388 -7.93 19.31 3.65
CA GLU A 388 -7.72 19.08 5.08
C GLU A 388 -8.80 18.16 5.66
N ARG A 389 -10.03 18.22 5.12
CA ARG A 389 -11.16 17.43 5.61
C ARG A 389 -11.25 16.04 5.00
N PHE A 390 -10.80 15.87 3.77
CA PHE A 390 -10.83 14.60 3.06
C PHE A 390 -9.41 14.15 2.77
N ASN A 391 -9.07 12.92 3.16
CA ASN A 391 -7.84 12.24 2.76
C ASN A 391 -7.86 12.01 1.24
N THR A 392 -7.50 13.05 0.48
CA THR A 392 -7.56 13.05 -0.98
C THR A 392 -6.62 12.03 -1.60
N GLU A 393 -5.50 11.74 -0.94
CA GLU A 393 -4.59 10.65 -1.33
C GLU A 393 -5.31 9.31 -1.28
N GLY A 394 -5.86 8.94 -0.11
CA GLY A 394 -6.56 7.68 0.11
C GLY A 394 -7.79 7.53 -0.80
N VAL A 395 -8.56 8.59 -1.02
CA VAL A 395 -9.69 8.55 -1.97
C VAL A 395 -9.22 8.26 -3.39
N MET A 396 -8.13 8.88 -3.85
CA MET A 396 -7.59 8.63 -5.20
C MET A 396 -7.00 7.24 -5.34
N LEU A 397 -6.30 6.74 -4.31
CA LEU A 397 -5.75 5.37 -4.30
C LEU A 397 -6.87 4.31 -4.30
N ARG A 398 -7.96 4.53 -3.56
CA ARG A 398 -9.13 3.63 -3.56
C ARG A 398 -9.91 3.68 -4.87
N ALA A 399 -10.10 4.86 -5.45
CA ALA A 399 -10.69 4.98 -6.77
C ALA A 399 -9.85 4.18 -7.79
N MET A 400 -8.54 4.38 -7.80
CA MET A 400 -7.62 3.60 -8.62
C MET A 400 -7.77 2.09 -8.34
N GLN A 401 -7.82 1.66 -7.09
CA GLN A 401 -8.00 0.25 -6.70
C GLN A 401 -9.27 -0.37 -7.31
N VAL A 402 -10.42 0.31 -7.19
CA VAL A 402 -11.71 -0.12 -7.79
C VAL A 402 -11.57 -0.32 -9.30
N PHE A 403 -11.01 0.66 -10.01
CA PHE A 403 -10.89 0.58 -11.48
C PHE A 403 -9.83 -0.43 -11.95
N LEU A 404 -8.75 -0.63 -11.18
CA LEU A 404 -7.78 -1.69 -11.47
C LEU A 404 -8.43 -3.08 -11.34
N PHE A 405 -9.29 -3.27 -10.33
CA PHE A 405 -10.03 -4.51 -10.17
C PHE A 405 -11.05 -4.71 -11.30
N LEU A 406 -11.84 -3.69 -11.64
CA LEU A 406 -12.81 -3.77 -12.75
C LEU A 406 -12.14 -4.09 -14.09
N ILE A 407 -11.01 -3.44 -14.41
CA ILE A 407 -10.24 -3.72 -15.62
C ILE A 407 -9.71 -5.16 -15.60
N ALA A 408 -9.27 -5.66 -14.45
CA ALA A 408 -8.79 -7.03 -14.32
C ALA A 408 -9.91 -8.07 -14.47
N TYR A 409 -11.10 -7.78 -13.94
CA TYR A 409 -12.29 -8.61 -14.11
C TYR A 409 -12.76 -8.67 -15.57
N VAL A 410 -12.89 -7.52 -16.23
CA VAL A 410 -13.28 -7.49 -17.65
C VAL A 410 -12.22 -8.18 -18.54
N PHE A 411 -10.93 -8.06 -18.19
CA PHE A 411 -9.90 -8.79 -18.92
C PHE A 411 -10.00 -10.30 -18.70
N SER A 412 -10.26 -10.77 -17.48
CA SER A 412 -10.48 -12.21 -17.24
C SER A 412 -11.70 -12.75 -17.97
N GLU A 413 -12.77 -11.99 -18.03
CA GLU A 413 -13.97 -12.30 -18.81
C GLU A 413 -13.64 -12.47 -20.30
N THR A 414 -12.87 -11.53 -20.88
CA THR A 414 -12.43 -11.59 -22.29
C THR A 414 -11.55 -12.82 -22.56
N LEU A 415 -10.66 -13.16 -21.63
CA LEU A 415 -9.79 -14.34 -21.77
C LEU A 415 -10.57 -15.66 -21.69
N LEU A 416 -11.59 -15.71 -20.84
CA LEU A 416 -12.38 -16.91 -20.55
C LEU A 416 -13.66 -17.01 -21.39
N ALA A 417 -13.87 -16.11 -22.35
CA ALA A 417 -15.00 -16.15 -23.28
C ALA A 417 -14.84 -17.26 -24.33
N LEU A 418 -14.83 -18.52 -23.90
CA LEU A 418 -14.53 -19.69 -24.73
C LEU A 418 -15.45 -19.81 -25.97
N GLU A 419 -16.70 -19.40 -25.86
CA GLU A 419 -17.64 -19.38 -26.99
C GLU A 419 -17.26 -18.33 -28.03
N GLN A 420 -16.87 -17.12 -27.59
CA GLN A 420 -16.42 -16.06 -28.49
C GLN A 420 -15.11 -16.43 -29.19
N TRP A 421 -14.23 -17.19 -28.53
CA TRP A 421 -13.05 -17.77 -29.16
C TRP A 421 -13.40 -18.77 -30.26
N LYS A 422 -14.53 -19.49 -30.15
CA LYS A 422 -15.00 -20.42 -31.19
C LYS A 422 -15.69 -19.69 -32.35
N VAL A 423 -16.53 -18.69 -32.03
CA VAL A 423 -17.35 -17.99 -33.03
C VAL A 423 -16.54 -16.90 -33.76
N ASN A 424 -15.82 -16.05 -33.01
CA ASN A 424 -15.09 -14.89 -33.51
C ASN A 424 -13.67 -14.83 -32.91
N PRO A 425 -12.77 -15.77 -33.24
CA PRO A 425 -11.42 -15.82 -32.66
C PRO A 425 -10.62 -14.54 -32.91
N ASP A 426 -10.75 -13.93 -34.09
CA ASP A 426 -9.96 -12.75 -34.48
C ASP A 426 -10.29 -11.51 -33.62
N ILE A 427 -11.58 -11.26 -33.39
CA ILE A 427 -12.05 -10.14 -32.56
C ILE A 427 -11.65 -10.39 -31.10
N THR A 428 -11.84 -11.61 -30.60
CA THR A 428 -11.51 -11.97 -29.23
C THR A 428 -10.00 -11.90 -28.97
N LEU A 429 -9.19 -12.33 -29.94
CA LEU A 429 -7.74 -12.18 -29.91
C LEU A 429 -7.33 -10.70 -29.92
N LEU A 430 -7.91 -9.89 -30.80
CA LEU A 430 -7.64 -8.45 -30.85
C LEU A 430 -7.96 -7.78 -29.52
N ASN A 431 -9.15 -8.04 -28.95
CA ASN A 431 -9.54 -7.51 -27.64
C ASN A 431 -8.58 -7.95 -26.53
N SER A 432 -8.19 -9.24 -26.53
CA SER A 432 -7.21 -9.78 -25.57
C SER A 432 -5.85 -9.09 -25.68
N LEU A 433 -5.37 -8.83 -26.90
CA LEU A 433 -4.12 -8.10 -27.15
C LEU A 433 -4.21 -6.64 -26.73
N LEU A 434 -5.35 -5.98 -26.96
CA LEU A 434 -5.60 -4.61 -26.51
C LEU A 434 -5.60 -4.51 -24.97
N PHE A 435 -6.26 -5.43 -24.28
CA PHE A 435 -6.20 -5.50 -22.81
C PHE A 435 -4.79 -5.81 -22.30
N LEU A 436 -4.08 -6.74 -22.94
CA LEU A 436 -2.69 -7.05 -22.56
C LEU A 436 -1.79 -5.82 -22.71
N SER A 437 -1.96 -5.05 -23.79
CA SER A 437 -1.26 -3.77 -23.99
C SER A 437 -1.61 -2.76 -22.90
N LEU A 438 -2.90 -2.59 -22.59
CA LEU A 438 -3.37 -1.73 -21.51
C LEU A 438 -2.76 -2.14 -20.15
N PHE A 439 -2.75 -3.44 -19.84
CA PHE A 439 -2.14 -3.99 -18.64
C PHE A 439 -0.64 -3.69 -18.56
N PHE A 440 0.08 -3.82 -19.68
CA PHE A 440 1.51 -3.49 -19.73
C PHE A 440 1.76 -2.00 -19.48
N VAL A 441 0.93 -1.13 -20.05
CA VAL A 441 0.96 0.32 -19.78
C VAL A 441 0.74 0.57 -18.29
N ILE A 442 -0.35 0.06 -17.71
CA ILE A 442 -0.67 0.25 -16.29
C ILE A 442 0.48 -0.28 -15.41
N ALA A 443 0.96 -1.51 -15.65
CA ALA A 443 2.06 -2.12 -14.90
C ALA A 443 3.37 -1.32 -14.99
N ARG A 444 3.60 -0.58 -16.08
CA ARG A 444 4.76 0.29 -16.25
C ARG A 444 4.61 1.65 -15.56
N PHE A 445 3.39 2.21 -15.57
CA PHE A 445 3.10 3.55 -15.05
C PHE A 445 2.87 3.55 -13.54
N LEU A 446 2.13 2.57 -13.02
CA LEU A 446 1.78 2.41 -11.61
C LEU A 446 3.01 2.53 -10.66
N PRO A 447 4.11 1.76 -10.84
CA PRO A 447 5.30 1.86 -9.99
C PRO A 447 6.07 3.19 -10.11
N THR A 448 5.81 4.00 -11.14
CA THR A 448 6.52 5.27 -11.36
C THR A 448 5.70 6.47 -10.90
N ILE A 449 4.38 6.40 -11.02
CA ILE A 449 3.48 7.50 -10.70
C ILE A 449 3.11 7.46 -9.21
N VAL A 450 2.63 6.33 -8.72
CA VAL A 450 2.03 6.23 -7.38
C VAL A 450 3.01 6.58 -6.28
N PRO A 451 4.27 6.07 -6.25
CA PRO A 451 5.18 6.40 -5.15
C PRO A 451 5.49 7.89 -5.04
N ILE A 452 5.63 8.57 -6.18
CA ILE A 452 5.90 10.00 -6.20
C ILE A 452 4.62 10.80 -5.89
N PHE A 453 3.45 10.33 -6.30
CA PHE A 453 2.18 10.95 -5.94
C PHE A 453 1.99 10.95 -4.42
N VAL A 454 2.10 9.78 -3.76
CA VAL A 454 2.00 9.65 -2.30
C VAL A 454 3.03 10.54 -1.60
N ALA A 455 4.29 10.48 -2.03
CA ALA A 455 5.34 11.32 -1.46
C ALA A 455 4.99 12.82 -1.52
N VAL A 456 4.43 13.27 -2.64
CA VAL A 456 4.08 14.67 -2.88
C VAL A 456 2.83 15.08 -2.10
N MET A 457 1.86 14.18 -1.93
CA MET A 457 0.68 14.40 -1.09
C MET A 457 1.01 14.43 0.41
N ALA A 458 2.14 13.85 0.82
CA ALA A 458 2.67 14.00 2.18
C ALA A 458 3.32 15.38 2.44
N PHE A 459 3.41 16.31 1.47
CA PHE A 459 3.93 17.66 1.72
C PHE A 459 2.81 18.67 1.99
N PRO A 460 3.08 19.73 2.79
CA PRO A 460 2.15 20.85 2.93
C PRO A 460 1.82 21.48 1.55
N PRO A 461 0.55 21.83 1.29
CA PRO A 461 -0.57 21.94 2.24
C PRO A 461 -1.39 20.65 2.44
N TYR A 462 -1.02 19.54 1.81
CA TYR A 462 -1.83 18.33 1.70
C TYR A 462 -1.72 17.38 2.90
N VAL A 463 -0.81 17.67 3.85
CA VAL A 463 -0.62 16.90 5.09
C VAL A 463 -1.95 16.72 5.81
N ASP A 464 -2.42 15.48 5.88
CA ASP A 464 -3.57 15.05 6.68
C ASP A 464 -3.13 14.49 8.04
N GLU A 465 -4.09 14.01 8.85
CA GLU A 465 -3.82 13.45 10.17
C GLU A 465 -2.92 12.20 10.13
N SER A 466 -3.05 11.36 9.09
CA SER A 466 -2.24 10.16 8.93
C SER A 466 -0.79 10.50 8.57
N ASN A 467 -0.60 11.50 7.71
CA ASN A 467 0.71 12.04 7.41
C ASN A 467 1.31 12.72 8.65
N LEU A 468 0.52 13.42 9.46
CA LEU A 468 1.00 14.06 10.67
C LEU A 468 1.43 13.03 11.73
N ALA A 469 0.69 11.92 11.87
CA ALA A 469 1.09 10.82 12.73
C ALA A 469 2.44 10.21 12.28
N ALA A 470 2.63 10.01 10.98
CA ALA A 470 3.91 9.56 10.42
C ALA A 470 5.04 10.59 10.67
N PHE A 471 4.74 11.89 10.58
CA PHE A 471 5.70 12.96 10.87
C PHE A 471 6.17 12.89 12.33
N PHE A 472 5.25 12.80 13.28
CA PHE A 472 5.59 12.71 14.70
C PHE A 472 6.30 11.40 15.05
N ALA A 473 5.93 10.28 14.43
CA ALA A 473 6.62 9.02 14.62
C ALA A 473 8.12 9.13 14.26
N VAL A 474 8.44 9.81 13.16
CA VAL A 474 9.81 10.03 12.71
C VAL A 474 10.53 11.10 13.54
N LEU A 475 9.83 12.17 13.94
CA LEU A 475 10.42 13.24 14.75
C LEU A 475 10.80 12.78 16.17
N LEU A 476 10.03 11.85 16.73
CA LEU A 476 10.28 11.23 18.03
C LEU A 476 11.21 10.02 17.96
N ASP A 477 11.61 9.61 16.76
CA ASP A 477 12.58 8.53 16.63
C ASP A 477 13.98 9.10 16.84
N ASP A 478 14.60 8.76 17.97
CA ASP A 478 15.96 9.16 18.29
C ASP A 478 16.91 8.35 17.40
N HIS A 479 17.00 8.75 16.13
CA HIS A 479 17.99 8.24 15.19
C HIS A 479 19.39 8.78 15.49
N ALA A 480 19.60 9.40 16.66
CA ALA A 480 20.91 9.88 17.09
C ALA A 480 21.86 8.66 17.06
N PRO A 481 22.88 8.66 16.19
CA PRO A 481 23.80 7.55 16.14
C PRO A 481 24.51 7.45 17.49
N ASP A 482 24.26 6.37 18.23
CA ASP A 482 24.99 5.94 19.45
C ASP A 482 26.53 5.89 19.26
N HIS A 483 27.01 6.11 18.04
CA HIS A 483 28.41 6.19 17.67
C HIS A 483 29.18 7.34 18.34
N MET A 484 28.52 8.45 18.73
CA MET A 484 29.22 9.47 19.54
C MET A 484 29.51 9.00 20.96
N THR A 485 28.66 8.15 21.53
CA THR A 485 28.86 7.65 22.90
C THR A 485 29.96 6.58 22.98
N ARG A 486 30.18 5.81 21.90
CA ARG A 486 31.24 4.79 21.87
C ARG A 486 32.63 5.34 21.55
N GLN A 487 32.77 6.38 20.74
CA GLN A 487 34.10 6.93 20.44
C GLN A 487 34.76 7.65 21.63
N CYS A 488 33.98 8.15 22.61
CA CYS A 488 34.54 8.65 23.87
C CYS A 488 34.87 7.55 24.88
N SER A 489 34.35 6.33 24.75
CA SER A 489 34.65 5.24 25.70
C SER A 489 35.83 4.37 25.28
N GLU A 490 36.19 4.30 24.00
CA GLU A 490 37.35 3.52 23.51
C GLU A 490 38.69 4.29 23.62
N GLY A 491 38.68 5.55 24.08
CA GLY A 491 39.88 6.37 24.27
C GLY A 491 40.56 6.27 25.64
N SER A 492 39.96 5.57 26.62
CA SER A 492 40.44 5.60 28.02
C SER A 492 41.01 4.30 28.57
N ASP A 493 41.03 3.20 27.80
CA ASP A 493 41.57 1.89 28.22
C ASP A 493 42.77 1.40 27.39
N GLN A 494 43.57 2.31 26.83
CA GLN A 494 44.96 1.98 26.46
C GLN A 494 45.87 2.05 27.70
N LEU A 495 45.66 1.12 28.64
CA LEU A 495 46.65 0.79 29.66
C LEU A 495 47.02 -0.70 29.53
N HIS A 496 48.13 -0.91 28.81
CA HIS A 496 49.06 -2.03 28.97
C HIS A 496 48.48 -3.45 29.22
N LEU A 497 48.32 -4.24 28.17
CA LEU A 497 48.50 -5.70 28.26
C LEU A 497 49.37 -6.21 27.11
N LYS A 498 50.44 -6.90 27.51
CA LYS A 498 51.54 -7.47 26.71
C LYS A 498 51.07 -8.56 25.72
N PRO A 499 51.86 -8.81 24.66
CA PRO A 499 51.60 -9.90 23.72
C PRO A 499 51.98 -11.25 24.35
N TRP A 500 51.07 -12.21 24.29
CA TRP A 500 51.39 -13.62 24.42
C TRP A 500 51.34 -14.26 23.04
N ASP A 501 52.51 -14.69 22.57
CA ASP A 501 52.65 -15.74 21.58
C ASP A 501 51.91 -16.98 22.07
N MET A 502 51.12 -17.61 21.19
CA MET A 502 51.05 -19.07 21.15
C MET A 502 50.61 -19.56 19.77
N THR A 503 51.49 -20.39 19.24
CA THR A 503 51.46 -21.17 18.02
C THR A 503 50.31 -22.18 17.95
N ALA A 504 49.95 -22.50 16.70
CA ALA A 504 49.13 -23.58 16.19
C ALA A 504 48.95 -24.85 17.06
N SER A 505 47.70 -25.36 17.10
CA SER A 505 47.46 -26.78 16.82
C SER A 505 46.04 -27.03 16.31
N THR A 506 45.98 -27.84 15.27
CA THR A 506 44.83 -28.49 14.63
C THR A 506 44.21 -29.56 15.53
N SER A 507 42.88 -29.71 15.54
CA SER A 507 42.20 -31.02 15.39
C SER A 507 40.66 -30.95 15.53
N SER A 508 40.00 -31.61 14.57
CA SER A 508 38.74 -32.37 14.64
C SER A 508 37.56 -31.86 15.50
N ILE A 509 36.51 -31.40 14.83
CA ILE A 509 35.14 -31.34 15.39
C ILE A 509 34.44 -32.67 15.09
N SER A 510 34.14 -33.42 16.15
CA SER A 510 33.19 -34.53 16.15
C SER A 510 31.99 -34.16 17.02
N THR A 511 30.81 -34.42 16.48
CA THR A 511 29.47 -34.20 17.03
C THR A 511 29.22 -35.07 18.26
N THR A 512 28.76 -34.53 19.39
CA THR A 512 27.84 -35.26 20.30
C THR A 512 27.02 -34.29 21.15
N ILE A 513 25.71 -34.47 21.05
CA ILE A 513 24.64 -33.84 21.83
C ILE A 513 24.68 -34.42 23.26
N GLY A 514 24.71 -33.56 24.28
CA GLY A 514 24.67 -33.95 25.68
C GLY A 514 23.79 -32.99 26.50
N TYR A 515 22.55 -33.42 26.76
CA TYR A 515 21.66 -32.81 27.75
C TYR A 515 22.20 -33.08 29.17
N ARG A 516 22.31 -32.03 29.99
CA ARG A 516 22.42 -32.12 31.46
C ARG A 516 21.56 -31.02 32.09
N PRO A 517 20.64 -31.34 33.00
CA PRO A 517 20.05 -30.37 33.90
C PRO A 517 20.69 -30.51 35.30
N ALA A 518 21.23 -29.41 35.82
CA ALA A 518 21.34 -29.16 37.25
C ALA A 518 21.79 -27.71 37.43
N CYS A 519 21.03 -26.91 38.18
CA CYS A 519 21.54 -26.19 39.33
C CYS A 519 20.41 -25.52 40.10
N HIS A 520 20.38 -25.85 41.39
CA HIS A 520 19.70 -25.14 42.46
C HIS A 520 20.09 -23.65 42.48
N GLY A 521 19.10 -22.79 42.72
CA GLY A 521 19.30 -21.41 43.11
C GLY A 521 18.11 -20.97 43.94
N GLY A 522 18.24 -21.08 45.27
CA GLY A 522 17.24 -20.59 46.21
C GLY A 522 17.16 -19.06 46.18
N VAL A 523 15.94 -18.54 46.09
CA VAL A 523 15.66 -17.12 46.28
C VAL A 523 14.63 -17.01 47.40
N ASN A 524 15.06 -16.38 48.49
CA ASN A 524 14.22 -15.99 49.61
C ASN A 524 13.21 -14.92 49.15
N LEU A 525 11.92 -15.21 49.29
CA LEU A 525 10.84 -14.24 49.17
C LEU A 525 10.60 -13.55 50.52
N PRO A 526 10.36 -12.22 50.56
CA PRO A 526 9.92 -11.56 51.77
C PRO A 526 8.42 -11.83 52.00
N VAL A 527 8.10 -12.15 53.24
CA VAL A 527 6.76 -12.26 53.81
C VAL A 527 6.07 -10.90 53.73
N VAL A 528 5.02 -10.79 52.90
CA VAL A 528 4.07 -9.68 52.94
C VAL A 528 2.98 -10.06 53.94
N ARG A 529 2.90 -9.30 55.03
CA ARG A 529 1.82 -9.37 56.02
C ARG A 529 0.55 -8.77 55.41
N GLU A 530 -0.53 -9.54 55.44
CA GLU A 530 -1.90 -9.04 55.40
C GLU A 530 -2.14 -8.09 56.57
N VAL A 531 -2.67 -6.91 56.29
CA VAL A 531 -3.37 -6.06 57.25
C VAL A 531 -4.82 -6.03 56.79
N ALA A 532 -5.70 -6.52 57.66
CA ALA A 532 -7.14 -6.37 57.55
C ALA A 532 -7.53 -4.94 57.92
N ASP A 533 -8.39 -4.33 57.10
CA ASP A 533 -9.64 -3.67 57.49
C ASP A 533 -10.46 -3.33 56.24
#